data_AF-A0A0W0VVJ1-F1
#
_entry.id   AF-A0A0W0VVJ1-F1
#
_cell.length_a   1.000
_cell.length_b   1.000
_cell.length_c   1.000
_cell.angle_alpha   90.00
_cell.angle_beta   90.00
_cell.angle_gamma   90.00
#
_symmetry.space_group_name_H-M   'P 1'
#
loop_
_entity.id
_entity.type
_entity.pdbx_description
1 polymer ?
#
loop_
_entity_poly.entity_id
_entity_poly.type
_entity_poly.pdbx_seq_one_letter_code
_entity_poly.pdbx_strand_id
1 'polypeptide(L)'
;MKAIARTLNVSRSNLTERLNAMKRRTQMYKKIEDEQILPAILAITHKRSSYGYRRVSTLLNQELTRQQQPRVNHKRVYRIIKQNQLL
;
A
#
# COMPACT_ATOMS: atom_id res chain seq x y z
N MET A 1 6.51 -34.82 -3.06
CA MET A 1 5.40 -34.11 -3.75
C MET A 1 4.32 -35.01 -4.35
N LYS A 2 4.61 -36.22 -4.88
CA LYS A 2 3.57 -37.11 -5.47
C LYS A 2 2.56 -37.62 -4.43
N ALA A 3 3.02 -38.09 -3.27
CA ALA A 3 2.14 -38.53 -2.18
C ALA A 3 1.22 -37.39 -1.70
N ILE A 4 1.80 -36.22 -1.44
CA ILE A 4 1.09 -34.98 -1.02
C ILE A 4 0.04 -34.56 -2.06
N ALA A 5 0.36 -34.60 -3.35
CA ALA A 5 -0.57 -34.25 -4.41
C ALA A 5 -1.76 -35.24 -4.48
N ARG A 6 -1.50 -36.54 -4.25
CA ARG A 6 -2.55 -37.57 -4.20
C ARG A 6 -3.45 -37.43 -2.97
N THR A 7 -2.88 -37.17 -1.79
CA THR A 7 -3.66 -36.97 -0.56
C THR A 7 -4.52 -35.72 -0.62
N LEU A 8 -4.03 -34.65 -1.27
CA LEU A 8 -4.77 -33.39 -1.45
C LEU A 8 -5.68 -33.40 -2.69
N ASN A 9 -5.70 -34.49 -3.45
CA ASN A 9 -6.41 -34.63 -4.73
C ASN A 9 -6.17 -33.48 -5.73
N VAL A 10 -4.92 -33.01 -5.83
CA VAL A 10 -4.49 -31.96 -6.75
C VAL A 10 -3.40 -32.47 -7.69
N SER A 11 -3.23 -31.82 -8.84
CA SER A 11 -2.13 -32.17 -9.74
C SER A 11 -0.77 -31.77 -9.15
N ARG A 12 0.26 -32.57 -9.42
CA ARG A 12 1.64 -32.29 -8.97
C ARG A 12 2.15 -30.95 -9.53
N SER A 13 1.80 -30.62 -10.78
CA SER A 13 2.17 -29.36 -11.43
C SER A 13 1.57 -28.15 -10.73
N ASN A 14 0.30 -28.22 -10.33
CA ASN A 14 -0.36 -27.15 -9.57
C ASN A 14 0.31 -26.94 -8.20
N LEU A 15 0.67 -28.03 -7.50
CA LEU A 15 1.39 -27.94 -6.22
C LEU A 15 2.75 -27.22 -6.39
N THR A 16 3.52 -27.57 -7.42
CA THR A 16 4.81 -26.92 -7.72
C THR A 16 4.65 -25.47 -8.14
N GLU A 17 3.64 -25.17 -8.97
CA GLU A 17 3.36 -23.83 -9.44
C GLU A 17 2.92 -22.92 -8.29
N ARG A 18 2.03 -23.39 -7.42
CA ARG A 18 1.58 -22.65 -6.23
C ARG A 18 2.71 -22.34 -5.27
N LEU A 19 3.60 -23.29 -5.02
CA LEU A 19 4.77 -23.03 -4.17
C LEU A 19 5.72 -21.99 -4.80
N ASN A 20 5.92 -22.07 -6.12
CA ASN A 20 6.73 -21.09 -6.84
C ASN A 20 6.04 -19.72 -6.93
N ALA A 21 4.72 -19.67 -7.05
CA ALA A 21 3.93 -18.43 -7.05
C ALA A 21 3.89 -17.79 -5.66
N MET A 22 3.84 -18.59 -4.59
CA MET A 22 3.93 -18.11 -3.22
C MET A 22 5.31 -17.51 -2.92
N LYS A 23 6.39 -18.15 -3.40
CA LYS A 23 7.76 -17.60 -3.33
C LYS A 23 7.93 -16.31 -4.16
N ARG A 24 7.24 -16.22 -5.30
CA ARG A 24 7.30 -15.07 -6.22
C ARG A 24 6.24 -14.00 -5.95
N ARG A 25 5.44 -14.12 -4.88
CA ARG A 25 4.45 -13.11 -4.54
C ARG A 25 5.20 -11.84 -4.15
N THR A 26 5.28 -10.90 -5.08
CA THR A 26 5.86 -9.59 -4.86
C THR A 26 5.17 -8.96 -3.66
N GLN A 27 5.96 -8.49 -2.69
CA GLN A 27 5.40 -7.80 -1.54
C GLN A 27 4.55 -6.62 -1.99
N MET A 28 3.44 -6.39 -1.28
CA MET A 28 2.61 -5.22 -1.49
C MET A 28 3.49 -3.97 -1.37
N TYR A 29 3.22 -2.94 -2.18
CA TYR A 29 3.98 -1.68 -2.17
C TYR A 29 4.14 -1.17 -0.73
N LYS A 30 5.32 -1.31 -0.13
CA LYS A 30 5.60 -0.80 1.21
C LYS A 30 6.91 -0.03 1.14
N LYS A 31 6.80 1.30 1.13
CA LYS A 31 7.96 2.17 1.31
C LYS A 31 8.03 2.56 2.77
N ILE A 32 9.21 2.39 3.37
CA ILE A 32 9.48 2.82 4.76
C ILE A 32 9.24 4.32 4.91
N GLU A 33 9.59 5.12 3.89
CA GLU A 33 9.31 6.56 3.81
C GLU A 33 7.83 6.91 3.99
N ASP A 34 6.92 6.03 3.56
CA ASP A 34 5.48 6.32 3.63
C ASP A 34 4.98 6.31 5.09
N GLU A 35 5.65 5.58 6.00
CA GLU A 35 5.34 5.57 7.43
C GLU A 35 5.62 6.95 8.06
N GLN A 36 6.56 7.73 7.52
CA GLN A 36 6.86 9.09 7.99
C GLN A 36 5.81 10.12 7.54
N ILE A 37 5.17 9.89 6.39
CA ILE A 37 4.16 10.80 5.81
C ILE A 37 2.76 10.51 6.38
N LEU A 38 2.52 9.29 6.84
CA LEU A 38 1.23 8.82 7.34
C LEU A 38 0.63 9.71 8.45
N PRO A 39 1.37 10.17 9.48
CA PRO A 39 0.81 11.02 10.53
C PRO A 39 0.26 12.34 10.00
N ALA A 40 0.93 12.96 9.02
CA ALA A 40 0.48 14.20 8.40
C ALA A 40 -0.80 13.99 7.58
N ILE A 41 -0.87 12.88 6.83
CA ILE A 41 -2.10 12.50 6.11
C ILE A 41 -3.26 12.29 7.09
N LEU A 42 -3.04 11.54 8.18
CA LEU A 42 -4.06 11.29 9.20
C LEU A 42 -4.55 12.59 9.83
N ALA A 43 -3.66 13.51 10.20
CA ALA A 43 -4.05 14.80 10.77
C ALA A 43 -4.98 15.60 9.84
N ILE A 44 -4.69 15.61 8.53
CA ILE A 44 -5.52 16.29 7.54
C ILE A 44 -6.86 15.57 7.36
N THR A 45 -6.85 14.23 7.24
CA THR A 45 -8.06 13.43 7.05
C THR A 45 -9.00 13.51 8.26
N HIS A 46 -8.47 13.43 9.48
CA HIS A 46 -9.28 13.58 10.70
C HIS A 46 -9.90 14.97 10.82
N LYS A 47 -9.16 16.01 10.45
CA LYS A 47 -9.68 17.39 10.46
C LYS A 47 -10.73 17.63 9.36
N ARG A 48 -10.65 16.91 8.24
CA ARG A 48 -11.50 17.11 7.06
C ARG A 48 -11.91 15.77 6.44
N SER A 49 -12.76 15.02 7.13
CA SER A 49 -13.20 13.67 6.72
C SER A 49 -13.90 13.62 5.35
N SER A 50 -14.53 14.72 4.90
CA SER A 50 -15.14 14.79 3.57
C SER A 50 -14.14 14.94 2.41
N TYR A 51 -12.84 15.06 2.69
CA TYR A 51 -11.84 15.34 1.65
C TYR A 51 -11.26 14.05 1.09
N GLY A 52 -11.44 13.84 -0.22
CA GLY A 52 -10.75 12.77 -0.93
C GLY A 52 -9.24 13.03 -1.07
N TYR A 53 -8.50 11.96 -1.40
CA TYR A 53 -7.04 11.96 -1.44
C TYR A 53 -6.39 13.07 -2.28
N ARG A 54 -7.04 13.55 -3.35
CA ARG A 54 -6.53 14.67 -4.16
C ARG A 54 -6.44 15.96 -3.34
N ARG A 55 -7.49 16.28 -2.56
CA ARG A 55 -7.49 17.48 -1.71
C ARG A 55 -6.49 17.36 -0.56
N VAL A 56 -6.43 16.18 0.06
CA VAL A 56 -5.42 15.86 1.08
C VAL A 56 -4.01 16.07 0.53
N SER A 57 -3.73 15.60 -0.71
CA SER A 57 -2.42 15.78 -1.33
C SER A 57 -2.04 17.24 -1.59
N THR A 58 -3.02 18.10 -1.88
CA THR A 58 -2.77 19.54 -2.06
C THR A 58 -2.38 20.19 -0.74
N LEU A 59 -3.14 19.91 0.33
CA LEU A 59 -2.86 20.45 1.66
C LEU A 59 -1.51 19.96 2.20
N LEU A 60 -1.26 18.65 2.07
CA LEU A 60 0.02 18.05 2.44
C LEU A 60 1.20 18.72 1.71
N ASN A 61 1.06 18.92 0.40
CA ASN A 61 2.12 19.56 -0.39
C ASN A 61 2.32 21.04 -0.05
N GLN A 62 1.26 21.75 0.34
CA GLN A 62 1.37 23.14 0.80
C GLN A 62 2.18 23.21 2.11
N GLU A 63 1.93 22.31 3.05
CA GLU A 63 2.69 22.22 4.30
C GLU A 63 4.14 21.83 4.05
N LEU A 64 4.40 20.82 3.20
CA LEU A 64 5.76 20.42 2.83
C LEU A 64 6.53 21.55 2.14
N THR A 65 5.88 22.32 1.26
CA THR A 65 6.50 23.46 0.60
C THR A 65 6.90 24.54 1.62
N ARG A 66 6.06 24.80 2.63
CA ARG A 66 6.39 25.72 3.73
C ARG A 66 7.60 25.24 4.54
N GLN A 67 7.76 23.92 4.67
CA GLN A 67 8.88 23.28 5.35
C GLN A 67 10.09 23.04 4.43
N GLN A 68 10.07 23.56 3.19
CA GLN A 68 11.11 23.36 2.16
C GLN A 68 11.40 21.88 1.84
N GLN A 69 10.41 21.01 2.04
CA GLN A 69 10.49 19.58 1.76
C GLN A 69 9.98 19.24 0.35
N PRO A 70 10.44 18.12 -0.23
CA PRO A 70 9.98 17.68 -1.54
C PRO A 70 8.49 17.36 -1.55
N ARG A 71 7.83 17.69 -2.67
CA ARG A 71 6.41 17.41 -2.86
C ARG A 71 6.15 15.91 -3.02
N VAL A 72 5.05 15.44 -2.46
CA VAL A 72 4.56 14.07 -2.57
C VAL A 72 3.57 13.96 -3.73
N ASN A 73 3.79 12.96 -4.60
CA ASN A 73 2.89 12.65 -5.71
C ASN A 73 1.52 12.17 -5.18
N HIS A 74 0.43 12.71 -5.71
CA HIS A 74 -0.96 12.33 -5.36
C HIS A 74 -1.23 10.82 -5.48
N LYS A 75 -0.56 10.09 -6.38
CA LYS A 75 -0.67 8.63 -6.48
C LYS A 75 -0.08 7.91 -5.26
N ARG A 76 1.00 8.44 -4.66
CA ARG A 76 1.56 7.90 -3.41
C ARG A 76 0.56 8.11 -2.27
N VAL A 77 0.00 9.32 -2.14
CA VAL A 77 -1.02 9.64 -1.14
C VAL A 77 -2.23 8.70 -1.25
N TYR A 78 -2.72 8.44 -2.47
CA TYR A 78 -3.81 7.48 -2.70
C TYR A 78 -3.47 6.07 -2.19
N ARG A 79 -2.26 5.56 -2.49
CA ARG A 79 -1.84 4.23 -2.04
C ARG A 79 -1.78 4.17 -0.52
N ILE A 80 -1.20 5.18 0.13
CA ILE A 80 -1.09 5.25 1.59
C ILE A 80 -2.49 5.24 2.23
N ILE A 81 -3.40 6.09 1.76
CA ILE A 81 -4.79 6.14 2.25
C ILE A 81 -5.49 4.79 2.07
N LYS A 82 -5.35 4.17 0.89
CA LYS A 82 -5.97 2.87 0.59
C LYS A 82 -5.42 1.74 1.47
N GLN A 83 -4.11 1.73 1.72
CA GLN A 83 -3.47 0.71 2.56
C GLN A 83 -3.84 0.83 4.03
N ASN A 84 -4.13 2.04 4.49
CA ASN A 84 -4.54 2.32 5.86
C ASN A 84 -6.07 2.37 6.04
N GLN A 85 -6.85 1.96 5.04
CA GLN A 85 -8.31 1.87 5.10
C GLN A 85 -8.99 3.22 5.45
N LEU A 86 -8.42 4.33 4.96
CA LEU A 86 -8.88 5.69 5.20
C LEU A 86 -9.81 6.23 4.08
N LEU A 87 -10.48 5.32 3.37
CA LEU A 87 -11.32 5.61 2.20
C LEU A 87 -12.79 5.45 2.54
#